data_AF-B2TCQ4-F1
#
_entry.id   AF-B2TCQ4-F1
#
_cell.length_a   1.000
_cell.length_b   1.000
_cell.length_c   1.000
_cell.angle_alpha   90.00
_cell.angle_beta   90.00
_cell.angle_gamma   90.00
#
_symmetry.space_group_name_H-M   'P 1'
#
loop_
_entity.id
_entity.type
_entity.pdbx_description
1 polymer ?
#
loop_
_entity_poly.entity_id
_entity_poly.type
_entity_poly.pdbx_seq_one_letter_code
_entity_poly.pdbx_strand_id
1 'polypeptide(L)' 'MDVLEIARKSGMTVILDARIGQIEYHSVYGSVNSLKKLIETIVALVSDDVTDAIHVSSETGFGDNAPTDCTTNRQLQ' A
#
# COMPACT_ATOMS: atom_id res chain seq x y z
N MET A 1 9.49 -5.85 -13.56
CA MET A 1 8.06 -5.94 -13.22
C MET A 1 7.25 -6.23 -14.49
N ASP A 2 6.49 -7.32 -14.54
CA ASP A 2 5.55 -7.59 -15.64
C ASP A 2 4.15 -7.06 -15.25
N VAL A 3 3.81 -5.88 -15.76
CA VAL A 3 2.56 -5.18 -15.44
C VAL A 3 1.33 -5.93 -15.95
N LEU A 4 1.45 -6.62 -17.09
CA LEU A 4 0.33 -7.37 -17.66
C LEU A 4 -0.01 -8.59 -16.82
N GLU A 5 1.02 -9.25 -16.28
CA GLU A 5 0.81 -10.36 -15.37
C GLU A 5 0.18 -9.92 -14.04
N ILE A 6 0.58 -8.76 -13.50
CA ILE A 6 -0.07 -8.19 -12.32
C ILE A 6 -1.53 -7.87 -12.64
N ALA A 7 -1.81 -7.25 -13.79
CA ALA A 7 -3.18 -6.98 -14.22
C ALA A 7 -4.05 -8.25 -14.27
N ARG A 8 -3.54 -9.35 -14.85
CA ARG A 8 -4.25 -10.65 -14.87
C ARG A 8 -4.53 -11.16 -13.46
N LYS A 9 -3.53 -11.15 -12.58
CA LYS A 9 -3.67 -11.61 -11.18
C LYS A 9 -4.65 -10.75 -10.37
N SER A 10 -4.75 -9.46 -10.68
CA SER A 10 -5.71 -8.54 -10.06
C SER A 10 -7.13 -8.70 -10.60
N GLY A 11 -7.36 -9.58 -11.59
CA GLY A 11 -8.67 -9.85 -12.18
C GLY A 11 -9.00 -8.98 -13.39
N MET A 12 -8.01 -8.31 -13.99
CA MET A 12 -8.18 -7.57 -15.24
C MET A 12 -8.10 -8.51 -16.44
N THR A 13 -8.93 -8.26 -17.45
CA THR A 13 -8.83 -8.86 -18.78
C THR A 13 -7.82 -8.06 -19.59
N VAL A 14 -6.78 -8.72 -20.09
CA VAL A 14 -5.73 -8.11 -20.93
C VAL A 14 -5.95 -8.53 -22.38
N ILE A 15 -6.04 -7.57 -23.29
CA ILE A 15 -6.22 -7.78 -24.73
C ILE A 15 -5.07 -7.11 -25.48
N LEU A 16 -4.46 -7.82 -26.43
CA LEU A 16 -3.51 -7.22 -27.38
C LEU A 16 -4.32 -6.56 -28.49
N ASP A 17 -4.32 -5.23 -28.56
CA ASP A 17 -5.08 -4.49 -29.56
C ASP A 17 -4.34 -4.39 -30.90
N ALA A 18 -3.02 -4.16 -30.84
CA ALA A 18 -2.20 -3.99 -32.03
C ALA A 18 -0.73 -4.25 -31.75
N ARG A 19 -0.01 -4.65 -32.79
CA ARG A 19 1.45 -4.65 -32.81
C ARG A 19 1.93 -3.81 -33.98
N ILE A 20 2.61 -2.71 -33.68
CA ILE A 20 3.17 -1.80 -34.70
C ILE A 20 4.69 -1.88 -34.60
N GLY A 21 5.31 -2.53 -35.58
CA GLY A 21 6.73 -2.85 -35.53
C GLY A 21 7.05 -3.78 -34.36
N GLN A 22 7.88 -3.30 -33.43
CA GLN A 22 8.28 -4.02 -32.21
C GLN A 22 7.45 -3.63 -30.99
N ILE A 23 6.56 -2.64 -31.10
CA ILE A 23 5.73 -2.15 -30.00
C ILE A 23 4.41 -2.91 -29.99
N GLU A 24 4.02 -3.40 -28.82
CA GLU A 24 2.75 -4.08 -28.58
C GLU A 24 1.85 -3.22 -27.70
N TYR A 25 0.64 -2.95 -28.19
CA TYR A 25 -0.38 -2.16 -27.51
C TYR A 25 -1.38 -3.10 -26.85
N HIS A 26 -1.54 -2.93 -25.53
CA HIS A 26 -2.43 -3.74 -24.72
C HIS A 26 -3.47 -2.88 -24.03
N SER A 27 -4.74 -3.27 -24.15
CA SER A 27 -5.82 -2.73 -23.34
C SER A 27 -6.12 -3.65 -22.17
N VAL A 28 -6.50 -3.04 -21.04
CA VAL A 28 -6.93 -3.76 -19.85
C VAL A 28 -8.33 -3.33 -19.43
N TYR A 29 -9.20 -4.30 -19.18
CA TYR A 29 -10.60 -4.07 -18.82
C TYR A 29 -10.95 -4.84 -17.55
N GLY A 30 -11.87 -4.30 -16.75
CA GLY A 30 -12.32 -4.96 -15.54
C GLY A 30 -13.17 -4.06 -14.67
N SER A 31 -13.55 -4.57 -13.49
CA SER A 31 -14.25 -3.77 -12.50
C SER A 31 -13.30 -2.77 -11.84
N VAL A 32 -13.86 -1.67 -11.30
CA VAL A 32 -13.11 -0.67 -10.53
C VAL A 32 -12.36 -1.32 -9.34
N ASN A 33 -12.94 -2.36 -8.73
CA ASN A 33 -12.29 -3.10 -7.66
C ASN A 33 -11.03 -3.86 -8.14
N SER A 34 -11.06 -4.41 -9.36
CA SER A 34 -9.89 -5.09 -9.95
C SER A 34 -8.79 -4.08 -10.30
N LEU A 35 -9.18 -2.90 -10.80
CA LEU A 35 -8.25 -1.78 -11.02
C LEU A 35 -7.60 -1.33 -9.70
N LYS A 36 -8.38 -1.22 -8.62
CA LYS A 36 -7.85 -0.86 -7.30
C LYS A 36 -6.78 -1.86 -6.82
N LYS A 37 -7.06 -3.17 -6.91
CA LYS A 37 -6.11 -4.24 -6.56
C LYS A 37 -4.82 -4.18 -7.38
N LEU A 38 -4.94 -3.88 -8.68
CA LEU A 38 -3.78 -3.70 -9.56
C LEU A 38 -2.89 -2.57 -9.08
N ILE A 39 -3.47 -1.40 -8.80
CA ILE A 39 -2.72 -0.23 -8.33
C ILE A 39 -2.07 -0.51 -6.96
N GLU A 40 -2.81 -1.10 -6.01
CA GLU A 40 -2.27 -1.46 -4.69
C GLU A 40 -1.07 -2.40 -4.81
N THR A 41 -1.14 -3.39 -5.70
CA THR A 41 -0.05 -4.34 -5.92
C THR A 41 1.17 -3.66 -6.55
N ILE A 42 0.97 -2.77 -7.53
CA ILE A 42 2.08 -2.00 -8.14
C ILE A 42 2.74 -1.10 -7.10
N VAL A 43 1.95 -0.39 -6.28
CA VAL A 43 2.50 0.49 -5.23
C VAL A 43 3.30 -0.29 -4.20
N ALA A 44 2.81 -1.45 -3.75
CA ALA A 44 3.55 -2.30 -2.83
C ALA A 44 4.90 -2.75 -3.43
N LEU A 45 4.90 -3.24 -4.67
CA LEU A 45 6.12 -3.69 -5.33
C LEU A 45 7.14 -2.56 -5.54
N VAL A 46 6.68 -1.36 -5.89
CA VAL A 46 7.57 -0.18 -6.06
C VAL A 46 8.10 0.32 -4.71
N SER A 47 7.36 0.11 -3.62
CA SER A 47 7.77 0.52 -2.27
C SER A 47 8.77 -0.46 -1.64
N ASP A 48 8.66 -1.75 -1.96
CA ASP A 48 9.55 -2.78 -1.44
C ASP A 48 10.99 -2.64 -1.99
N ASP A 49 11.16 -2.06 -3.19
CA ASP A 49 12.47 -1.70 -3.78
C ASP A 49 13.23 -0.59 -3.00
N VAL A 50 12.62 0.02 -1.97
CA VAL A 50 13.25 1.05 -1.10
C VAL A 50 13.73 0.48 0.25
N THR A 51 13.46 -0.79 0.57
CA THR A 51 13.78 -1.33 1.91
C THR A 51 15.20 -1.89 2.11
N ASP A 52 16.06 -1.92 1.08
CA ASP A 52 17.49 -2.25 1.28
C ASP A 52 18.35 -1.06 1.78
N ALA A 53 17.76 0.14 1.97
CA ALA A 53 18.50 1.33 2.42
C ALA A 53 17.94 2.02 3.68
N ILE A 54 16.87 1.53 4.31
CA ILE A 54 16.32 2.16 5.53
C ILE A 54 16.46 1.20 6.73
N HIS A 55 17.66 1.17 7.30
CA HIS A 55 17.85 0.79 8.70
C HIS A 55 17.29 1.90 9.60
N VAL A 56 15.95 1.97 9.72
CA VAL A 56 15.34 2.70 10.83
C VAL A 56 15.40 1.76 12.04
N SER A 57 16.42 1.99 12.86
CA SER A 57 16.41 1.58 14.26
C SER A 57 15.11 2.09 14.87
N SER A 58 14.14 1.21 15.01
CA SER A 58 12.94 1.49 15.80
C SER A 58 13.36 1.40 17.27
N GLU A 59 13.97 2.48 17.77
CA GLU A 59 14.11 2.66 19.21
C GLU A 59 12.75 3.06 19.77
N THR A 60 12.12 2.09 20.44
CA THR A 60 10.97 2.31 21.30
C THR A 60 11.40 3.20 22.46
N GLY A 61 11.26 4.51 22.30
CA GLY A 61 11.55 5.53 23.31
C GLY A 61 10.30 5.95 24.07
N PHE A 62 10.10 5.32 25.24
CA PHE A 62 9.64 5.89 26.51
C PHE A 62 8.39 6.81 26.53
N GLY A 63 7.35 6.28 27.18
CA GLY A 63 6.14 7.03 27.53
C GLY A 63 6.39 8.13 28.56
N ASP A 64 5.90 9.31 28.24
CA ASP A 64 5.86 10.47 29.12
C ASP A 64 4.91 10.22 30.31
N ASN A 65 5.49 10.21 31.51
CA ASN A 65 4.75 10.28 32.76
C ASN A 65 4.13 11.68 32.91
N ALA A 66 2.81 11.78 32.81
CA ALA A 66 2.06 12.96 33.27
C ALA A 66 1.42 12.65 34.63
N PRO A 67 1.73 13.40 35.71
CA PRO A 67 1.05 13.24 36.98
C PRO A 67 -0.28 14.01 36.90
N THR A 68 -1.40 13.29 36.90
CA THR A 68 -2.69 13.92 37.21
C THR A 68 -2.94 13.78 38.70
N ASP A 69 -2.67 14.87 39.38
CA ASP A 69 -3.02 15.13 40.77
C ASP A 69 -4.56 15.08 40.90
N CYS A 70 -5.09 13.95 41.36
CA CYS A 70 -6.52 13.80 41.65
C CYS A 70 -6.80 14.46 43.01
N THR A 71 -7.10 15.75 42.96
CA THR A 71 -7.57 16.55 44.08
C THR A 71 -8.75 15.87 44.78
N THR A 72 -8.57 15.66 46.07
CA THR A 72 -9.58 15.26 47.06
C THR A 72 -10.88 16.03 46.89
N ASN A 73 -12.01 15.32 46.75
CA ASN A 73 -13.31 15.82 47.19
C ASN A 73 -14.13 14.71 47.86
N ARG A 74 -14.08 14.75 49.19
CA ARG A 74 -14.83 13.94 50.13
C ARG A 74 -15.96 14.80 50.72
N GLN A 75 -17.18 14.64 50.23
CA GLN A 75 -18.43 15.02 50.94
C GLN A 75 -19.46 13.93 50.59
N LEU A 76 -19.64 12.92 51.44
CA LEU A 76 -20.59 12.87 52.57
C LEU A 76 -22.03 13.16 52.14
N GLN A 77 -22.77 12.08 51.88
CA GLN A 77 -24.18 11.94 52.27
C GLN A 77 -24.29 10.77 53.24
#